data_AF-A0A1M7RS81-F1
#
_entry.id   AF-A0A1M7RS81-F1
#
_cell.length_a   1.000
_cell.length_b   1.000
_cell.length_c   1.000
_cell.angle_alpha   90.00
_cell.angle_beta   90.00
_cell.angle_gamma   90.00
#
_symmetry.space_group_name_H-M   'P 1'
#
loop_
_entity.id
_entity.type
_entity.pdbx_description
1 polymer ?
#
loop_
_entity_poly.entity_id
_entity_poly.type
_entity_poly.pdbx_seq_one_letter_code
_entity_poly.pdbx_strand_id
1 'polypeptide(L)'
;MELAKRIEDLEPQAAVDNSAKSTRKWHEKVLSYAHLVRRWTSYFWKINKAYLYSYEDLEQTIWYILMVGLQEFDGRGDEEQFLNWYIRNKIVSVIMYGKKPPKCTHLPFTPIRFDYVSPDDLAEVNGLFYSDLDGE
;
A
#
# COMPACT_ATOMS: atom_id res chain seq x y z
N MET A 1 -29.02 41.39 -4.98
CA MET A 1 -27.66 40.91 -4.65
C MET A 1 -27.64 39.40 -4.37
N GLU A 2 -28.56 38.63 -4.97
CA GLU A 2 -28.75 37.19 -4.64
C GLU A 2 -28.52 36.27 -5.86
N LEU A 3 -28.54 36.83 -7.08
CA LEU A 3 -28.24 36.11 -8.33
C LEU A 3 -26.73 35.95 -8.59
N ALA A 4 -25.90 36.86 -8.07
CA ALA A 4 -24.45 36.80 -8.25
C ALA A 4 -23.78 35.71 -7.38
N LYS A 5 -24.39 35.34 -6.24
CA LYS A 5 -23.91 34.28 -5.36
C LYS A 5 -24.21 32.85 -5.85
N ARG A 6 -25.07 32.69 -6.87
CA ARG A 6 -25.43 31.36 -7.41
C ARG A 6 -24.53 30.88 -8.55
N ILE A 7 -23.70 31.75 -9.11
CA ILE A 7 -22.83 31.43 -10.26
C ILE A 7 -21.44 30.99 -9.79
N GLU A 8 -21.02 31.37 -8.57
CA GLU A 8 -19.71 30.98 -8.01
C GLU A 8 -19.64 29.53 -7.50
N ASP A 9 -20.78 28.85 -7.32
CA ASP A 9 -20.85 27.49 -6.74
C ASP A 9 -21.16 26.37 -7.75
N LEU A 10 -21.18 26.67 -9.05
CA LEU A 10 -21.41 25.64 -10.08
C LEU A 10 -20.08 25.33 -10.77
N GLU A 11 -19.32 24.39 -10.21
CA GLU A 11 -18.30 23.70 -11.01
C GLU A 11 -18.96 23.21 -12.30
N PRO A 12 -18.37 23.46 -13.48
CA PRO A 12 -18.99 23.08 -14.73
C PRO A 12 -19.19 21.56 -14.72
N GLN A 13 -20.41 21.08 -14.96
CA GLN A 13 -20.79 19.66 -14.92
C GLN A 13 -19.81 18.77 -15.70
N ALA A 14 -19.26 19.26 -16.81
CA ALA A 14 -18.25 18.58 -17.60
C ALA A 14 -16.91 18.35 -16.85
N ALA A 15 -16.50 19.24 -15.95
CA ALA A 15 -15.32 19.05 -15.10
C ALA A 15 -15.56 17.99 -14.03
N VAL A 16 -16.77 17.97 -13.44
CA VAL A 16 -17.20 16.95 -12.48
C VAL A 16 -17.25 15.57 -13.14
N ASP A 17 -17.85 15.48 -14.33
CA ASP A 17 -17.97 14.24 -15.10
C ASP A 17 -16.59 13.72 -15.55
N ASN A 18 -15.68 14.61 -15.94
CA ASN A 18 -14.29 14.26 -16.29
C ASN A 18 -13.48 13.78 -15.08
N SER A 19 -13.66 14.42 -13.91
CA SER A 19 -13.06 14.00 -12.64
C SER A 19 -13.54 12.59 -12.26
N ALA A 20 -14.85 12.35 -12.27
CA ALA A 20 -15.44 11.05 -11.96
C ALA A 20 -14.95 9.95 -12.92
N LYS A 21 -14.85 10.26 -14.23
CA LYS A 21 -14.32 9.32 -15.23
C LYS A 21 -12.84 9.01 -15.00
N SER A 22 -12.06 9.99 -14.57
CA SER A 22 -10.65 9.82 -14.19
C SER A 22 -10.51 8.92 -12.96
N THR A 23 -11.29 9.19 -11.91
CA THR A 23 -11.33 8.37 -10.68
C THR A 23 -11.71 6.93 -10.97
N ARG A 24 -12.70 6.71 -11.84
CA ARG A 24 -13.13 5.36 -12.23
C ARG A 24 -12.01 4.60 -12.96
N LYS A 25 -11.34 5.22 -13.93
CA LYS A 25 -10.20 4.61 -14.62
C LYS A 25 -9.06 4.27 -13.66
N TRP A 26 -8.77 5.17 -12.71
CA TRP A 26 -7.78 4.92 -11.67
C TRP A 26 -8.17 3.74 -10.81
N HIS A 27 -9.42 3.67 -10.36
CA HIS A 27 -9.95 2.56 -9.57
C HIS A 27 -9.85 1.24 -10.33
N GLU A 28 -10.26 1.19 -11.59
CA GLU A 28 -10.14 0.02 -12.46
C GLU A 28 -8.68 -0.42 -12.63
N LYS A 29 -7.75 0.54 -12.80
CA LYS A 29 -6.31 0.26 -12.86
C LYS A 29 -5.77 -0.30 -11.54
N VAL A 30 -6.14 0.28 -10.40
CA VAL A 30 -5.70 -0.24 -9.09
C VAL A 30 -6.21 -1.68 -8.90
N LEU A 31 -7.49 -1.93 -9.21
CA LEU A 31 -8.09 -3.24 -9.07
C LEU A 31 -7.52 -4.29 -10.03
N SER A 32 -6.98 -3.90 -11.19
CA SER A 32 -6.32 -4.86 -12.10
C SER A 32 -5.07 -5.51 -11.48
N TYR A 33 -4.54 -4.95 -10.38
CA TYR A 33 -3.42 -5.50 -9.61
C TYR A 33 -3.83 -6.23 -8.32
N ALA A 34 -5.11 -6.56 -8.14
CA ALA A 34 -5.61 -7.27 -6.96
C ALA A 34 -4.91 -8.60 -6.71
N HIS A 35 -4.41 -9.28 -7.76
CA HIS A 35 -3.65 -10.51 -7.63
C HIS A 35 -2.32 -10.31 -6.89
N LEU A 36 -1.64 -9.19 -7.09
CA LEU A 36 -0.42 -8.85 -6.36
C LEU A 36 -0.70 -8.65 -4.87
N VAL A 37 -1.79 -7.95 -4.56
CA VAL A 37 -2.20 -7.70 -3.17
C VAL A 37 -2.51 -9.02 -2.48
N ARG A 38 -3.32 -9.88 -3.09
CA ARG A 38 -3.65 -11.21 -2.54
C ARG A 38 -2.40 -12.07 -2.32
N ARG A 39 -1.49 -12.09 -3.31
CA ARG A 39 -0.23 -12.84 -3.25
C ARG A 39 0.61 -12.39 -2.06
N TRP A 40 0.88 -11.08 -1.95
CA TRP A 40 1.76 -10.55 -0.92
C TRP A 40 1.11 -10.59 0.47
N THR A 41 -0.18 -10.32 0.58
CA THR A 41 -0.91 -10.44 1.85
C THR A 41 -0.84 -11.87 2.38
N SER A 42 -1.12 -12.86 1.52
CA SER A 42 -1.01 -14.27 1.88
C SER A 42 0.41 -14.67 2.28
N TYR A 43 1.41 -14.18 1.54
CA TYR A 43 2.82 -14.45 1.84
C TYR A 43 3.22 -13.91 3.21
N PHE A 44 3.08 -12.60 3.42
CA PHE A 44 3.51 -11.96 4.68
C PHE A 44 2.68 -12.40 5.87
N TRP A 45 1.40 -12.72 5.69
CA TRP A 45 0.60 -13.29 6.76
C TRP A 45 1.17 -14.63 7.24
N LYS A 46 1.53 -15.54 6.32
CA LYS A 46 2.05 -16.86 6.68
C LYS A 46 3.33 -16.78 7.52
N ILE A 47 4.23 -15.86 7.18
CA ILE A 47 5.52 -15.72 7.86
C ILE A 47 5.48 -14.78 9.09
N ASN A 48 4.52 -13.85 9.18
CA ASN A 48 4.49 -12.81 10.24
C ASN A 48 3.26 -12.81 11.13
N LYS A 49 2.38 -13.80 11.03
CA LYS A 49 1.08 -13.81 11.72
C LYS A 49 1.14 -13.39 13.19
N ALA A 50 2.19 -13.79 13.92
CA ALA A 50 2.36 -13.47 15.34
C ALA A 50 2.52 -11.96 15.62
N TYR A 51 3.16 -11.23 14.70
CA TYR A 51 3.46 -9.80 14.84
C TYR A 51 2.37 -8.91 14.24
N LEU A 52 1.46 -9.48 13.44
CA LEU A 52 0.44 -8.74 12.71
C LEU A 52 -0.87 -8.63 13.49
N TYR A 53 -1.50 -7.46 13.46
CA TYR A 53 -2.76 -7.20 14.16
C TYR A 53 -3.90 -8.06 13.58
N SER A 54 -4.14 -7.92 12.27
CA SER A 54 -5.13 -8.68 11.52
C SER A 54 -4.68 -8.90 10.07
N TYR A 55 -5.35 -9.83 9.37
CA TYR A 55 -5.09 -10.07 7.95
C TYR A 55 -5.55 -8.87 7.11
N GLU A 56 -6.66 -8.27 7.52
CA GLU A 56 -7.31 -7.13 6.89
C GLU A 56 -6.42 -5.88 6.95
N ASP A 57 -5.76 -5.60 8.08
CA ASP A 57 -4.84 -4.46 8.20
C ASP A 57 -3.59 -4.64 7.33
N LEU A 58 -3.08 -5.88 7.23
CA LEU A 58 -2.01 -6.21 6.29
C LEU A 58 -2.46 -5.97 4.84
N GLU A 59 -3.65 -6.45 4.47
CA GLU A 59 -4.20 -6.28 3.13
C GLU A 59 -4.37 -4.80 2.78
N GLN A 60 -4.93 -4.00 3.69
CA GLN A 60 -5.09 -2.55 3.54
C GLN A 60 -3.73 -1.84 3.38
N THR A 61 -2.70 -2.27 4.14
CA THR A 61 -1.33 -1.76 4.02
C THR A 61 -0.73 -2.04 2.65
N ILE A 62 -0.95 -3.24 2.12
CA ILE A 62 -0.44 -3.60 0.80
C ILE A 62 -1.21 -2.86 -0.31
N TRP A 63 -2.53 -2.69 -0.19
CA TRP A 63 -3.32 -1.84 -1.10
C TRP A 63 -2.79 -0.42 -1.15
N TYR A 64 -2.50 0.17 0.01
CA TYR A 64 -1.93 1.52 0.09
C TYR A 64 -0.58 1.60 -0.60
N ILE A 65 0.33 0.67 -0.31
CA ILE A 65 1.66 0.62 -0.92
C ILE A 65 1.56 0.46 -2.45
N LEU A 66 0.65 -0.38 -2.95
CA LEU A 66 0.39 -0.53 -4.38
C LEU A 66 -0.03 0.80 -5.01
N MET A 67 -0.99 1.51 -4.40
CA MET A 67 -1.46 2.80 -4.91
C MET A 67 -0.35 3.85 -4.95
N VAL A 68 0.51 3.89 -3.93
CA VAL A 68 1.69 4.78 -3.91
C VAL A 68 2.69 4.38 -4.98
N GLY A 69 2.95 3.08 -5.15
CA GLY A 69 3.83 2.56 -6.21
C GLY A 69 3.34 2.97 -7.60
N LEU A 70 2.04 2.82 -7.89
CA LEU A 70 1.44 3.24 -9.15
C LEU A 70 1.59 4.75 -9.43
N GLN A 71 1.62 5.58 -8.39
CA GLN A 71 1.87 7.02 -8.52
C GLN A 71 3.36 7.36 -8.72
N GLU A 72 4.27 6.49 -8.28
CA GLU A 72 5.72 6.67 -8.40
C GLU A 72 6.33 6.06 -9.65
N PHE A 73 5.59 5.19 -10.34
CA PHE A 73 6.04 4.60 -11.58
C PHE A 73 6.25 5.69 -12.64
N ASP A 74 7.46 5.78 -13.17
CA ASP A 74 7.88 6.80 -14.12
C ASP A 74 7.49 6.50 -15.57
N GLY A 75 6.79 5.38 -15.80
CA GLY A 75 6.35 4.92 -17.11
C GLY A 75 7.38 4.08 -17.87
N ARG A 76 8.55 3.79 -17.29
CA ARG A 76 9.63 3.06 -17.96
C ARG A 76 9.72 1.61 -17.47
N GLY A 77 9.83 0.68 -18.41
CA GLY A 77 9.97 -0.75 -18.12
C GLY A 77 8.64 -1.43 -17.82
N ASP A 78 8.70 -2.55 -17.11
CA ASP A 78 7.54 -3.36 -16.76
C ASP A 78 6.92 -2.88 -15.43
N GLU A 79 5.71 -2.33 -15.51
CA GLU A 79 4.98 -1.78 -14.36
C GLU A 79 4.71 -2.86 -13.30
N GLU A 80 4.38 -4.09 -13.70
CA GLU A 80 4.05 -5.16 -12.77
C GLU A 80 5.27 -5.68 -12.01
N GLN A 81 6.42 -5.80 -12.67
CA GLN A 81 7.69 -6.14 -12.03
C GLN A 81 8.12 -5.05 -11.06
N PHE A 82 7.99 -3.78 -11.46
CA PHE A 82 8.23 -2.64 -10.58
C PHE A 82 7.34 -2.70 -9.34
N LEU A 83 6.02 -2.88 -9.50
CA LEU A 83 5.08 -2.93 -8.39
C LEU A 83 5.35 -4.13 -7.47
N ASN A 84 5.71 -5.29 -8.02
CA ASN A 84 6.12 -6.45 -7.21
C ASN A 84 7.33 -6.13 -6.32
N TRP A 85 8.39 -5.56 -6.91
CA TRP A 85 9.58 -5.14 -6.18
C TRP A 85 9.25 -4.06 -5.15
N TYR A 86 8.43 -3.08 -5.52
CA TYR A 86 8.05 -1.96 -4.67
C TYR A 86 7.26 -2.43 -3.44
N ILE A 87 6.22 -3.24 -3.65
CA ILE A 87 5.41 -3.80 -2.56
C ILE A 87 6.29 -4.58 -1.59
N ARG A 88 7.08 -5.53 -2.11
CA ARG A 88 7.96 -6.37 -1.29
C ARG A 88 8.86 -5.54 -0.38
N ASN A 89 9.56 -4.54 -0.93
CA ASN A 89 10.53 -3.77 -0.15
C ASN A 89 9.87 -2.83 0.86
N LYS A 90 8.74 -2.22 0.50
CA LYS A 90 8.05 -1.29 1.39
C LYS A 90 7.35 -2.02 2.53
N ILE A 91 6.71 -3.16 2.28
CA ILE A 91 6.04 -3.90 3.36
C ILE A 91 7.05 -4.56 4.32
N VAL A 92 8.18 -5.05 3.82
CA VAL A 92 9.31 -5.47 4.66
C VAL A 92 9.77 -4.31 5.54
N SER A 93 9.91 -3.11 4.96
CA SER A 93 10.30 -1.94 5.75
C SER A 93 9.31 -1.59 6.86
N VAL A 94 8.01 -1.76 6.59
CA VAL A 94 6.94 -1.54 7.58
C VAL A 94 7.02 -2.60 8.67
N ILE A 95 6.88 -3.89 8.32
CA ILE A 95 6.77 -5.00 9.28
C ILE A 95 8.06 -5.20 10.08
N MET A 96 9.23 -5.16 9.43
CA MET A 96 10.50 -5.52 10.05
C MET A 96 11.15 -4.37 10.81
N TYR A 97 11.09 -3.18 10.23
CA TYR A 97 11.83 -2.03 10.74
C TYR A 97 10.90 -1.03 11.44
N GLY A 98 9.63 -1.38 11.63
CA GLY A 98 8.63 -0.52 12.25
C GLY A 98 8.47 0.82 11.52
N LYS A 99 8.84 0.90 10.24
CA LYS A 99 8.80 2.16 9.49
C LYS A 99 7.37 2.48 9.09
N LYS A 100 7.08 3.77 8.95
CA LYS A 100 5.80 4.21 8.40
C LYS A 100 5.69 3.81 6.92
N PRO A 101 4.48 3.46 6.44
CA PRO A 101 4.22 3.30 5.03
C PRO A 101 4.66 4.54 4.21
N PRO A 102 5.07 4.35 2.94
CA PRO A 102 5.65 5.42 2.12
C PRO A 102 4.66 6.57 1.92
N LYS A 103 5.14 7.81 1.99
CA LYS A 103 4.34 9.05 1.83
C LYS A 103 3.17 9.20 2.80
N CYS A 104 3.16 8.47 3.91
CA CYS A 104 2.13 8.66 4.92
C CYS A 104 2.49 9.79 5.90
N THR A 105 1.70 10.86 5.88
CA THR A 105 1.87 12.06 6.72
C THR A 105 1.20 11.92 8.09
N HIS A 106 0.02 11.32 8.13
CA HIS A 106 -0.68 10.92 9.36
C HIS A 106 -0.38 9.46 9.69
N LEU A 107 -0.68 8.96 10.90
CA LEU A 107 -0.57 7.52 11.19
C LEU A 107 -1.61 6.79 10.33
N PRO A 108 -1.24 6.07 9.25
CA PRO A 108 -2.17 5.12 8.70
C PRO A 108 -2.15 3.90 9.63
N PHE A 109 -3.21 3.11 9.59
CA PHE A 109 -3.26 1.73 10.06
C PHE A 109 -1.87 1.07 10.01
N THR A 110 -1.36 0.65 11.18
CA THR A 110 -0.17 -0.20 11.23
C THR A 110 -0.65 -1.64 11.23
N PRO A 111 -0.10 -2.52 10.38
CA PRO A 111 -0.46 -3.92 10.44
C PRO A 111 0.20 -4.62 11.64
N ILE A 112 1.04 -3.94 12.43
CA ILE A 112 1.85 -4.53 13.52
C ILE A 112 1.17 -4.35 14.88
N ARG A 113 1.21 -5.38 15.73
CA ARG A 113 0.80 -5.30 17.14
C ARG A 113 1.85 -4.51 17.94
N PHE A 114 1.44 -3.41 18.57
CA PHE A 114 2.33 -2.57 19.39
C PHE A 114 2.91 -3.32 20.60
N ASP A 115 2.27 -4.38 21.06
CA ASP A 115 2.65 -5.14 22.27
C ASP A 115 3.90 -6.03 22.07
N TYR A 116 4.40 -6.17 20.84
CA TYR A 116 5.48 -7.10 20.47
C TYR A 116 6.80 -6.42 20.05
N VAL A 117 6.93 -5.10 20.25
CA VAL A 117 8.17 -4.37 19.92
C VAL A 117 9.14 -4.47 21.10
N SER A 118 9.59 -5.70 21.42
CA SER A 118 10.80 -5.90 22.20
C SER A 118 12.01 -5.74 21.27
N PRO A 119 13.03 -4.93 21.61
CA PRO A 119 14.26 -4.78 20.81
C PRO A 119 14.94 -6.12 20.48
N ASP A 120 14.72 -7.15 21.30
CA ASP A 120 15.38 -8.45 21.19
C ASP A 120 14.74 -9.39 20.15
N ASP A 121 13.46 -9.18 19.80
CA ASP A 121 12.73 -10.05 18.83
C ASP A 121 13.07 -9.74 17.35
N LEU A 122 13.74 -8.61 17.09
CA LEU A 122 14.13 -8.17 15.75
C LEU A 122 15.17 -9.09 15.08
N ALA A 123 15.99 -9.80 15.87
CA ALA A 123 17.03 -10.68 15.35
C ALA A 123 16.46 -11.98 14.77
N GLU A 124 15.48 -12.58 15.46
CA GLU A 124 14.82 -13.82 15.05
C GLU A 124 13.93 -13.60 13.81
N VAL A 125 13.26 -12.45 13.79
CA VAL A 125 12.44 -11.98 12.68
C VAL A 125 13.30 -11.79 11.41
N ASN A 126 14.50 -11.19 11.49
CA ASN A 126 15.38 -11.07 10.31
C ASN A 126 15.78 -12.42 9.68
N GLY A 127 15.98 -13.47 10.48
CA GLY A 127 16.37 -14.80 9.98
C GLY A 127 15.30 -15.45 9.09
N LEU A 128 14.01 -15.25 9.40
CA LEU A 128 12.87 -15.84 8.67
C LEU A 128 12.64 -15.25 7.27
N PHE A 129 13.18 -14.06 6.98
CA PHE A 129 12.94 -13.34 5.72
C PHE A 129 14.07 -13.52 4.71
N TYR A 130 15.28 -13.84 5.18
CA TYR A 130 16.46 -14.05 4.36
C TYR A 130 16.88 -15.52 4.26
N SER A 131 16.21 -16.44 4.96
CA SER A 131 16.50 -17.88 4.92
C SER A 131 16.28 -18.53 3.54
N ASP A 132 15.55 -17.88 2.64
CA ASP A 132 15.34 -18.36 1.26
C ASP A 132 16.48 -17.94 0.29
N LEU A 133 17.56 -17.31 0.77
CA LEU A 133 18.72 -16.93 -0.06
C LEU A 133 19.94 -17.84 0.10
N ASP A 134 19.89 -18.83 0.99
CA ASP A 134 20.99 -19.77 1.25
C ASP A 134 20.74 -21.18 0.67
N GLY A 135 19.81 -21.30 -0.28
CA GLY A 135 19.48 -22.56 -0.98
C GLY A 135 19.58 -22.44 -2.50
N GLU A 136 20.74 -22.84 -3.02
CA GLU A 136 21.16 -23.02 -4.43
C GLU A 136 21.61 -21.79 -5.25
#